data_AF-A0A4U3K1Z0-F1
#
_entry.id   AF-A0A4U3K1Z0-F1
#
_cell.length_a   1.000
_cell.length_b   1.000
_cell.length_c   1.000
_cell.angle_alpha   90.00
_cell.angle_beta   90.00
_cell.angle_gamma   90.00
#
_symmetry.space_group_name_H-M   'P 1'
#
loop_
_entity.id
_entity.type
_entity.pdbx_description
1 polymer ?
#
loop_
_entity_poly.entity_id
_entity_poly.type
_entity_poly.pdbx_seq_one_letter_code
_entity_poly.pdbx_strand_id
1 'polypeptide(L)'
;AYVARLREAESNQLEILRKKELKENIEQMQKNGGRKVRTTIKATIQVKKEFERPGERVRVHLPLPKACQQQSEIEILATSPEATYIAAEDAPQRTLCFETILKENQTFTVEYCYVNRMVYQQLEENNVDKMQPSFDLEEQLPHIRFTPYLRNLADEIVGDESNPLKKARLIYDFVTTKIHYSFMREYFTISNISEYAATNLKGDCGVQAILFITLCRIAGIPAKWHRG
;
A
#
# COMPACT_ATOMS: atom_id res chain seq x y z
N ALA A 1 -2.69 -16.54 14.77
CA ALA A 1 -1.81 -16.59 13.58
C ALA A 1 -0.97 -15.31 13.35
N TYR A 2 -1.54 -14.10 13.34
CA TYR A 2 -0.79 -12.83 13.13
C TYR A 2 -0.05 -12.32 14.38
N VAL A 3 -0.63 -12.48 15.58
CA VAL A 3 -0.03 -12.06 16.86
C VAL A 3 1.33 -12.71 17.12
N ALA A 4 1.56 -13.91 16.59
CA ALA A 4 2.83 -14.64 16.67
C ALA A 4 3.93 -14.11 15.72
N ARG A 5 3.63 -13.13 14.86
CA ARG A 5 4.53 -12.61 13.80
C ARG A 5 5.19 -11.29 14.14
N LEU A 6 4.79 -10.66 15.25
CA LEU A 6 5.42 -9.44 15.73
C LEU A 6 6.73 -9.85 16.44
N ARG A 7 7.88 -9.44 15.88
CA ARG A 7 9.18 -9.67 16.52
C ARG A 7 9.19 -8.95 17.87
N GLU A 8 9.54 -9.68 18.93
CA GLU A 8 9.71 -9.11 20.27
C GLU A 8 10.81 -8.05 20.24
N ALA A 9 10.41 -6.80 20.34
CA ALA A 9 11.28 -5.68 20.68
C ALA A 9 10.52 -4.82 21.68
N GLU A 10 10.94 -4.91 22.95
CA GLU A 10 10.47 -4.20 24.14
C GLU A 10 8.96 -3.98 24.26
N SER A 11 8.33 -4.84 25.07
CA SER A 11 6.97 -4.70 25.62
C SER A 11 6.73 -3.28 26.15
N ASN A 12 6.24 -2.39 25.29
CA ASN A 12 5.78 -1.07 25.68
C ASN A 12 4.24 -1.06 25.64
N GLN A 13 3.60 -0.40 26.60
CA GLN A 13 2.14 -0.35 26.76
C GLN A 13 1.42 0.04 25.46
N LEU A 14 2.07 0.86 24.63
CA LEU A 14 1.60 1.25 23.30
C LEU A 14 1.38 0.06 22.35
N GLU A 15 2.26 -0.95 22.37
CA GLU A 15 2.12 -2.13 21.53
C GLU A 15 0.94 -3.00 21.97
N ILE A 16 0.73 -3.11 23.28
CA ILE A 16 -0.42 -3.82 23.86
C ILE A 16 -1.72 -3.14 23.44
N LEU A 17 -1.79 -1.81 23.52
CA LEU A 17 -2.94 -1.03 23.08
C LEU A 17 -3.22 -1.23 21.59
N ARG A 18 -2.20 -1.12 20.73
CA ARG A 18 -2.34 -1.35 19.28
C ARG A 18 -2.83 -2.76 18.97
N LYS A 19 -2.33 -3.78 19.69
CA LYS A 19 -2.78 -5.17 19.54
C LYS A 19 -4.25 -5.32 19.91
N LYS A 20 -4.69 -4.67 21.00
CA LYS A 20 -6.08 -4.67 21.46
C LYS A 20 -7.00 -4.00 20.43
N GLU A 21 -6.68 -2.79 19.98
CA GLU A 21 -7.46 -2.07 18.97
C GLU A 21 -7.57 -2.85 17.65
N LEU A 22 -6.49 -3.47 17.22
CA LEU A 22 -6.49 -4.30 16.02
C LEU A 22 -7.40 -5.51 16.18
N LYS A 23 -7.32 -6.21 17.31
CA LYS A 23 -8.16 -7.39 17.58
C LYS A 23 -9.65 -7.01 17.60
N GLU A 24 -10.00 -5.94 18.30
CA GLU A 24 -11.37 -5.43 18.36
C GLU A 24 -11.87 -5.03 16.97
N ASN A 25 -11.03 -4.40 16.14
CA ASN A 25 -11.37 -4.07 14.76
C ASN A 25 -11.64 -5.33 13.91
N ILE A 26 -10.80 -6.36 14.02
CA ILE A 26 -11.00 -7.63 13.31
C ILE A 26 -12.32 -8.28 13.73
N GLU A 27 -12.62 -8.34 15.02
CA GLU A 27 -13.87 -8.91 15.55
C GLU A 27 -15.11 -8.14 15.04
N GLN A 28 -15.03 -6.81 15.01
CA GLN A 28 -16.09 -5.98 14.44
C GLN A 28 -16.27 -6.22 12.94
N MET A 29 -15.17 -6.30 12.19
CA MET A 29 -15.20 -6.57 10.76
C MET A 29 -15.77 -7.96 10.45
N GLN A 30 -15.42 -8.98 11.23
CA GLN A 30 -15.99 -10.32 11.15
C GLN A 30 -17.50 -10.31 11.38
N LYS A 31 -17.95 -9.65 12.46
CA LYS A 31 -19.37 -9.58 12.83
C LYS A 31 -20.21 -8.84 11.79
N ASN A 32 -19.68 -7.75 11.23
CA ASN A 32 -20.44 -6.84 10.38
C ASN A 32 -20.18 -7.06 8.88
N GLY A 33 -19.34 -8.04 8.50
CA GLY A 33 -18.92 -8.29 7.13
C GLY A 33 -17.96 -7.22 6.55
N GLY A 34 -17.48 -6.29 7.38
CA GLY A 34 -16.62 -5.19 6.97
C GLY A 34 -16.70 -3.99 7.91
N ARG A 35 -16.07 -2.88 7.49
CA ARG A 35 -16.08 -1.60 8.20
C ARG A 35 -16.06 -0.44 7.23
N LYS A 36 -16.79 0.63 7.57
CA LYS A 36 -16.76 1.94 6.91
C LYS A 36 -16.25 2.99 7.89
N VAL A 37 -15.34 3.85 7.46
CA VAL A 37 -14.83 4.97 8.24
C VAL A 37 -14.82 6.22 7.37
N ARG A 38 -15.34 7.34 7.89
CA ARG A 38 -15.15 8.66 7.28
C ARG A 38 -13.91 9.29 7.89
N THR A 39 -12.97 9.69 7.06
CA THR A 39 -11.69 10.26 7.47
C THR A 39 -11.56 11.65 6.89
N THR A 40 -11.19 12.61 7.75
CA THR A 40 -10.82 13.97 7.33
C THR A 40 -9.31 14.12 7.45
N ILE A 41 -8.66 14.58 6.39
CA ILE A 41 -7.22 14.78 6.31
C ILE A 41 -6.93 16.24 6.02
N LYS A 42 -5.98 16.80 6.77
CA LYS A 42 -5.34 18.08 6.48
C LYS A 42 -3.90 17.81 6.08
N ALA A 43 -3.56 18.08 4.82
CA ALA A 43 -2.20 17.98 4.31
C ALA A 43 -1.63 19.38 4.13
N THR A 44 -0.44 19.62 4.69
CA THR A 44 0.26 20.91 4.64
C THR A 44 1.68 20.70 4.12
N ILE A 45 2.13 21.60 3.24
CA ILE A 45 3.51 21.69 2.80
C ILE A 45 4.01 23.13 2.95
N GLN A 46 5.29 23.25 3.32
CA GLN A 46 5.99 24.52 3.45
C GLN A 46 7.43 24.33 2.94
N VAL A 47 7.94 25.32 2.23
CA VAL A 47 9.36 25.33 1.82
C VAL A 47 10.22 25.53 3.07
N LYS A 48 11.29 24.75 3.22
CA LYS A 48 12.21 24.96 4.34
C LYS A 48 12.87 26.33 4.24
N LYS A 49 13.11 26.97 5.38
CA LYS A 49 13.54 28.38 5.44
C LYS A 49 14.81 28.66 4.64
N GLU A 50 15.77 27.75 4.67
CA GLU A 50 17.04 27.87 3.94
C GLU A 50 16.91 27.79 2.41
N PHE A 51 15.77 27.30 1.90
CA PHE A 51 15.47 27.21 0.46
C PHE A 51 14.37 28.17 0.03
N GLU A 52 13.90 29.02 0.92
CA GLU A 52 12.82 29.96 0.65
C GLU A 52 13.29 31.11 -0.24
N ARG A 53 12.54 31.38 -1.32
CA ARG A 53 12.82 32.45 -2.27
C ARG A 53 11.58 33.33 -2.47
N PRO A 54 11.27 34.22 -1.52
CA PRO A 54 10.09 35.07 -1.61
C PRO A 54 10.14 35.94 -2.88
N GLY A 55 8.98 36.15 -3.52
CA GLY A 55 8.88 36.88 -4.78
C GLY A 55 9.04 36.03 -6.03
N GLU A 56 9.53 34.79 -5.92
CA GLU A 56 9.55 33.85 -7.06
C GLU A 56 8.18 33.20 -7.29
N ARG A 57 7.87 32.88 -8.54
CA ARG A 57 6.68 32.09 -8.88
C ARG A 57 6.93 30.64 -8.52
N VAL A 58 6.02 30.07 -7.74
CA VAL A 58 6.06 28.66 -7.33
C VAL A 58 4.85 27.90 -7.86
N ARG A 59 5.08 26.60 -8.15
CA ARG A 59 4.04 25.62 -8.44
C ARG A 59 4.12 24.51 -7.40
N VAL A 60 3.05 24.32 -6.64
CA VAL A 60 3.00 23.35 -5.54
C VAL A 60 1.90 22.35 -5.79
N HIS A 61 2.24 21.07 -5.82
CA HIS A 61 1.28 19.97 -5.99
C HIS A 61 1.08 19.22 -4.68
N LEU A 62 -0.18 19.02 -4.29
CA LEU A 62 -0.55 18.13 -3.18
C LEU A 62 -1.41 16.97 -3.71
N PRO A 63 -1.18 15.74 -3.21
CA PRO A 63 -1.98 14.59 -3.61
C PRO A 63 -3.41 14.70 -3.06
N LEU A 64 -4.36 14.21 -3.85
CA LEU A 64 -5.76 14.07 -3.47
C LEU A 64 -6.16 12.59 -3.53
N PRO A 65 -7.11 12.13 -2.69
CA PRO A 65 -7.62 10.77 -2.75
C PRO A 65 -8.35 10.53 -4.07
N LYS A 66 -8.25 9.33 -4.63
CA LYS A 66 -8.88 8.95 -5.90
C LYS A 66 -10.01 7.96 -5.62
N ALA A 67 -11.18 8.14 -6.25
CA ALA A 67 -12.25 7.16 -6.13
C ALA A 67 -11.76 5.77 -6.58
N CYS A 68 -11.99 4.78 -5.72
CA CYS A 68 -11.65 3.38 -5.99
C CYS A 68 -12.63 2.48 -5.23
N GLN A 69 -12.47 1.16 -5.33
CA GLN A 69 -13.36 0.21 -4.65
C GLN A 69 -13.47 0.46 -3.13
N GLN A 70 -12.39 0.93 -2.52
CA GLN A 70 -12.31 1.19 -1.07
C GLN A 70 -12.58 2.66 -0.71
N GLN A 71 -12.38 3.61 -1.62
CA GLN A 71 -12.50 5.05 -1.35
C GLN A 71 -13.64 5.69 -2.13
N SER A 72 -14.56 6.34 -1.43
CA SER A 72 -15.72 7.02 -2.00
C SER A 72 -16.10 8.27 -1.20
N GLU A 73 -17.15 8.99 -1.62
CA GLU A 73 -17.68 10.17 -0.91
C GLU A 73 -16.58 11.21 -0.64
N ILE A 74 -15.77 11.49 -1.67
CA ILE A 74 -14.62 12.38 -1.58
C ILE A 74 -15.09 13.83 -1.68
N GLU A 75 -14.76 14.62 -0.67
CA GLU A 75 -15.11 16.05 -0.60
C GLU A 75 -13.85 16.86 -0.26
N ILE A 76 -13.55 17.87 -1.07
CA ILE A 76 -12.52 18.87 -0.75
C ILE A 76 -13.20 19.94 0.09
N LEU A 77 -12.77 20.07 1.33
CA LEU A 77 -13.37 20.96 2.33
C LEU A 77 -12.79 22.37 2.25
N ALA A 78 -11.47 22.48 2.12
CA ALA A 78 -10.78 23.76 2.05
C ALA A 78 -9.43 23.64 1.35
N THR A 79 -8.98 24.75 0.78
CA THR A 79 -7.60 24.93 0.32
C THR A 79 -7.08 26.27 0.81
N SER A 80 -5.82 26.34 1.20
CA SER A 80 -5.17 27.59 1.60
C SER A 80 -3.72 27.64 1.09
N PRO A 81 -3.37 28.55 0.16
CA PRO A 81 -4.25 29.50 -0.54
C PRO A 81 -5.32 28.80 -1.39
N GLU A 82 -6.19 29.55 -2.08
CA GLU A 82 -7.12 28.94 -3.03
C GLU A 82 -6.35 28.15 -4.11
N ALA A 83 -6.75 26.90 -4.33
CA ALA A 83 -6.11 26.07 -5.35
C ALA A 83 -6.36 26.62 -6.75
N THR A 84 -5.29 26.74 -7.53
CA THR A 84 -5.35 27.20 -8.92
C THR A 84 -5.97 26.15 -9.84
N TYR A 85 -5.72 24.87 -9.56
CA TYR A 85 -6.27 23.76 -10.31
C TYR A 85 -6.51 22.56 -9.41
N ILE A 86 -7.62 21.87 -9.62
CA ILE A 86 -7.97 20.63 -8.94
C ILE A 86 -8.24 19.58 -10.03
N ALA A 87 -7.47 18.50 -10.02
CA ALA A 87 -7.68 17.41 -10.99
C ALA A 87 -9.03 16.71 -10.76
N ALA A 88 -9.64 16.27 -11.87
CA ALA A 88 -10.84 15.44 -11.87
C ALA A 88 -10.65 14.18 -11.00
N GLU A 89 -11.75 13.68 -10.44
CA GLU A 89 -11.72 12.55 -9.50
C GLU A 89 -11.18 11.24 -10.10
N ASP A 90 -11.32 11.06 -11.41
CA ASP A 90 -10.87 9.89 -12.15
C ASP A 90 -9.44 10.02 -12.70
N ALA A 91 -8.79 11.18 -12.51
CA ALA A 91 -7.44 11.44 -13.01
C ALA A 91 -6.45 10.32 -12.63
N PRO A 92 -5.57 9.87 -13.53
CA PRO A 92 -4.61 8.80 -13.24
C PRO A 92 -3.75 9.08 -12.00
N GLN A 93 -3.34 10.34 -11.82
CA GLN A 93 -2.66 10.86 -10.65
C GLN A 93 -3.41 12.10 -10.16
N ARG A 94 -4.33 11.92 -9.21
CA ARG A 94 -5.17 13.02 -8.72
C ARG A 94 -4.36 13.92 -7.79
N THR A 95 -4.18 15.17 -8.20
CA THR A 95 -3.52 16.22 -7.41
C THR A 95 -4.28 17.52 -7.53
N LEU A 96 -4.11 18.41 -6.57
CA LEU A 96 -4.37 19.84 -6.75
C LEU A 96 -3.05 20.58 -6.92
N CYS A 97 -3.14 21.78 -7.49
CA CYS A 97 -2.01 22.64 -7.79
C CYS A 97 -2.29 24.06 -7.28
N PHE A 98 -1.29 24.64 -6.63
CA PHE A 98 -1.21 26.07 -6.35
C PHE A 98 -0.17 26.70 -7.26
N GLU A 99 -0.53 27.78 -7.94
CA GLU A 99 0.41 28.66 -8.63
C GLU A 99 0.30 30.06 -8.03
N THR A 100 1.39 30.55 -7.44
CA THR A 100 1.39 31.86 -6.79
C THR A 100 2.80 32.44 -6.72
N ILE A 101 2.90 33.71 -6.32
CA ILE A 101 4.17 34.32 -5.93
C ILE A 101 4.42 33.96 -4.47
N LEU A 102 5.55 33.31 -4.20
CA LEU A 102 5.88 32.83 -2.86
C LEU A 102 6.02 34.01 -1.89
N LYS A 103 5.28 33.96 -0.78
CA LYS A 103 5.42 34.86 0.36
C LYS A 103 6.29 34.22 1.43
N GLU A 104 6.88 35.06 2.27
CA GLU A 104 7.66 34.58 3.40
C GLU A 104 6.81 33.75 4.38
N ASN A 105 7.33 32.61 4.79
CA ASN A 105 6.72 31.58 5.62
C ASN A 105 5.37 31.06 5.10
N GLN A 106 5.14 31.13 3.79
CA GLN A 106 3.87 30.70 3.19
C GLN A 106 3.69 29.18 3.28
N THR A 107 2.51 28.76 3.75
CA THR A 107 2.09 27.37 3.77
C THR A 107 1.06 27.10 2.68
N PHE A 108 1.06 25.86 2.19
CA PHE A 108 0.08 25.36 1.22
C PHE A 108 -0.64 24.18 1.84
N THR A 109 -1.96 24.26 1.90
CA THR A 109 -2.79 23.35 2.67
C THR A 109 -3.98 22.88 1.84
N VAL A 110 -4.34 21.62 1.99
CA VAL A 110 -5.65 21.09 1.59
C VAL A 110 -6.27 20.34 2.75
N GLU A 111 -7.56 20.56 2.94
CA GLU A 111 -8.42 19.76 3.80
C GLU A 111 -9.43 19.03 2.93
N TYR A 112 -9.52 17.71 3.07
CA TYR A 112 -10.49 16.89 2.37
C TYR A 112 -10.99 15.79 3.30
N CYS A 113 -12.17 15.26 3.01
CA CYS A 113 -12.65 14.05 3.64
C CYS A 113 -13.05 13.01 2.59
N TYR A 114 -13.03 11.76 3.02
CA TYR A 114 -13.50 10.64 2.21
C TYR A 114 -13.94 9.50 3.11
N VAL A 115 -14.67 8.57 2.51
CA VAL A 115 -15.07 7.32 3.15
C VAL A 115 -14.14 6.21 2.68
N ASN A 116 -13.54 5.49 3.62
CA ASN A 116 -12.88 4.22 3.38
C ASN A 116 -13.79 3.06 3.78
N ARG A 117 -14.03 2.11 2.87
CA ARG A 117 -14.82 0.90 3.09
C ARG A 117 -13.95 -0.34 2.85
N MET A 118 -13.85 -1.17 3.89
CA MET A 118 -13.17 -2.46 3.84
C MET A 118 -14.20 -3.57 4.03
N VAL A 119 -14.23 -4.52 3.11
CA VAL A 119 -15.04 -5.74 3.24
C VAL A 119 -14.21 -6.81 3.94
N TYR A 120 -14.83 -7.51 4.89
CA TYR A 120 -14.23 -8.69 5.49
C TYR A 120 -14.61 -9.91 4.67
N GLN A 121 -13.61 -10.60 4.13
CA GLN A 121 -13.79 -11.87 3.44
C GLN A 121 -13.16 -12.98 4.27
N GLN A 122 -13.99 -13.90 4.76
CA GLN A 122 -13.51 -15.16 5.31
C GLN A 122 -13.04 -16.04 4.15
N LEU A 123 -11.78 -16.47 4.19
CA LEU A 123 -11.16 -17.30 3.16
C LEU A 123 -11.23 -18.76 3.61
N GLU A 124 -11.90 -19.60 2.81
CA GLU A 124 -12.15 -21.00 3.12
C GLU A 124 -11.45 -21.89 2.09
N GLU A 125 -10.48 -22.70 2.56
CA GLU A 125 -9.63 -23.54 1.70
C GLU A 125 -10.40 -24.59 0.90
N ASN A 126 -11.52 -25.07 1.46
CA ASN A 126 -12.38 -26.07 0.84
C ASN A 126 -13.26 -25.49 -0.28
N ASN A 127 -13.38 -24.16 -0.36
CA ASN A 127 -14.20 -23.47 -1.35
C ASN A 127 -13.38 -22.97 -2.54
N VAL A 128 -12.10 -23.33 -2.63
CA VAL A 128 -11.25 -22.94 -3.75
C VAL A 128 -11.63 -23.74 -4.99
N ASP A 129 -12.05 -23.04 -6.04
CA ASP A 129 -12.41 -23.67 -7.31
C ASP A 129 -11.25 -24.45 -7.92
N LYS A 130 -11.54 -25.61 -8.50
CA LYS A 130 -10.51 -26.39 -9.22
C LYS A 130 -10.02 -25.67 -10.47
N MET A 131 -10.91 -24.92 -11.12
CA MET A 131 -10.58 -24.11 -12.28
C MET A 131 -10.08 -22.75 -11.81
N GLN A 132 -8.79 -22.51 -12.00
CA GLN A 132 -8.17 -21.23 -11.63
C GLN A 132 -8.23 -20.24 -12.80
N PRO A 133 -8.35 -18.92 -12.53
CA PRO A 133 -8.27 -17.91 -13.57
C PRO A 133 -6.90 -17.91 -14.26
N SER A 134 -6.87 -17.50 -15.53
CA SER A 134 -5.66 -17.47 -16.37
C SER A 134 -5.09 -16.06 -16.62
N PHE A 135 -5.63 -15.04 -15.94
CA PHE A 135 -5.14 -13.65 -16.01
C PHE A 135 -4.20 -13.32 -14.85
N ASP A 136 -3.42 -12.24 -14.98
CA ASP A 136 -2.51 -11.74 -13.93
C ASP A 136 -1.49 -12.81 -13.47
N LEU A 137 -0.97 -13.61 -14.39
CA LEU A 137 0.01 -14.69 -14.16
C LEU A 137 1.37 -14.41 -14.80
N GLU A 138 1.43 -13.44 -15.68
CA GLU A 138 2.58 -13.11 -16.51
C GLU A 138 3.61 -12.21 -15.82
N GLU A 139 4.83 -12.19 -16.36
CA GLU A 139 5.83 -11.19 -15.99
C GLU A 139 5.37 -9.79 -16.39
N GLN A 140 5.73 -8.81 -15.56
CA GLN A 140 5.57 -7.39 -15.87
C GLN A 140 6.87 -6.67 -15.55
N LEU A 141 7.74 -6.60 -16.56
CA LEU A 141 9.05 -6.00 -16.43
C LEU A 141 8.96 -4.50 -16.13
N PRO A 142 9.92 -3.94 -15.37
CA PRO A 142 11.11 -4.64 -14.85
C PRO A 142 10.92 -5.23 -13.44
N HIS A 143 9.79 -4.99 -12.77
CA HIS A 143 9.65 -5.23 -11.33
C HIS A 143 8.99 -6.56 -10.95
N ILE A 144 8.16 -7.14 -11.82
CA ILE A 144 7.63 -8.51 -11.71
C ILE A 144 8.38 -9.34 -12.74
N ARG A 145 9.49 -9.95 -12.31
CA ARG A 145 10.39 -10.73 -13.17
C ARG A 145 10.63 -12.10 -12.54
N PHE A 146 10.47 -13.16 -13.30
CA PHE A 146 10.58 -14.55 -12.85
C PHE A 146 12.00 -15.06 -13.02
N THR A 147 12.92 -14.46 -12.25
CA THR A 147 14.33 -14.86 -12.25
C THR A 147 14.48 -16.30 -11.73
N PRO A 148 15.55 -17.03 -12.10
CA PRO A 148 15.78 -18.38 -11.58
C PRO A 148 15.79 -18.43 -10.05
N TYR A 149 16.33 -17.39 -9.40
CA TYR A 149 16.32 -17.27 -7.95
C TYR A 149 14.90 -17.19 -7.38
N LEU A 150 14.05 -16.32 -7.94
CA LEU A 150 12.66 -16.17 -7.46
C LEU A 150 11.81 -17.41 -7.74
N ARG A 151 12.09 -18.14 -8.83
CA ARG A 151 11.45 -19.44 -9.11
C ARG A 151 11.78 -20.47 -8.05
N ASN A 152 13.07 -20.66 -7.77
CA ASN A 152 13.53 -21.58 -6.73
C ASN A 152 12.97 -21.20 -5.36
N LEU A 153 12.93 -19.90 -5.03
CA LEU A 153 12.37 -19.41 -3.78
C LEU A 153 10.86 -19.72 -3.68
N ALA A 154 10.10 -19.51 -4.76
CA ALA A 154 8.67 -19.83 -4.76
C ALA A 154 8.44 -21.34 -4.57
N ASP A 155 9.23 -22.18 -5.25
CA ASP A 155 9.16 -23.63 -5.13
C ASP A 155 9.52 -24.10 -3.70
N GLU A 156 10.53 -23.49 -3.08
CA GLU A 156 10.91 -23.78 -1.68
C GLU A 156 9.79 -23.40 -0.70
N ILE A 157 9.15 -22.24 -0.90
CA ILE A 157 8.07 -21.75 -0.02
C ILE A 157 6.81 -22.62 -0.15
N VAL A 158 6.45 -22.99 -1.37
CA VAL A 158 5.20 -23.69 -1.67
C VAL A 158 5.31 -25.21 -1.49
N GLY A 159 6.46 -25.79 -1.81
CA GLY A 159 6.67 -27.24 -1.79
C GLY A 159 5.62 -27.99 -2.62
N ASP A 160 5.08 -29.07 -2.05
CA ASP A 160 4.08 -29.93 -2.69
C ASP A 160 2.62 -29.43 -2.52
N GLU A 161 2.41 -28.24 -1.94
CA GLU A 161 1.05 -27.71 -1.74
C GLU A 161 0.37 -27.45 -3.08
N SER A 162 -0.85 -27.97 -3.27
CA SER A 162 -1.61 -27.82 -4.51
C SER A 162 -2.70 -26.78 -4.43
N ASN A 163 -3.21 -26.46 -3.23
CA ASN A 163 -4.31 -25.53 -3.01
C ASN A 163 -3.82 -24.06 -3.17
N PRO A 164 -4.32 -23.31 -4.16
CA PRO A 164 -3.90 -21.93 -4.43
C PRO A 164 -3.99 -20.98 -3.23
N LEU A 165 -5.02 -21.12 -2.39
CA LEU A 165 -5.18 -20.27 -1.21
C LEU A 165 -4.11 -20.57 -0.16
N LYS A 166 -3.77 -21.86 0.04
CA LYS A 166 -2.69 -22.27 0.94
C LYS A 166 -1.33 -21.83 0.42
N LYS A 167 -1.08 -21.98 -0.88
CA LYS A 167 0.14 -21.44 -1.51
C LYS A 167 0.28 -19.93 -1.26
N ALA A 168 -0.78 -19.16 -1.53
CA ALA A 168 -0.79 -17.72 -1.27
C ALA A 168 -0.54 -17.42 0.21
N ARG A 169 -1.07 -18.23 1.12
CA ARG A 169 -0.83 -18.09 2.56
C ARG A 169 0.62 -18.36 2.95
N LEU A 170 1.25 -19.41 2.42
CA LEU A 170 2.68 -19.70 2.66
C LEU A 170 3.57 -18.54 2.19
N ILE A 171 3.28 -18.01 0.99
CA ILE A 171 3.99 -16.85 0.43
C ILE A 171 3.76 -15.60 1.30
N TYR A 172 2.52 -15.32 1.72
CA TYR A 172 2.19 -14.21 2.61
C TYR A 172 2.94 -14.33 3.95
N ASP A 173 3.00 -15.53 4.50
CA ASP A 173 3.68 -15.81 5.77
C ASP A 173 5.19 -15.63 5.63
N PHE A 174 5.80 -16.07 4.53
CA PHE A 174 7.19 -15.77 4.20
C PHE A 174 7.45 -14.26 4.16
N VAL A 175 6.67 -13.52 3.35
CA VAL A 175 6.87 -12.08 3.16
C VAL A 175 6.73 -11.34 4.50
N THR A 176 5.69 -11.64 5.28
CA THR A 176 5.40 -10.91 6.53
C THR A 176 6.30 -11.27 7.71
N THR A 177 7.01 -12.42 7.68
CA THR A 177 7.86 -12.86 8.80
C THR A 177 9.35 -12.74 8.50
N LYS A 178 9.75 -12.90 7.23
CA LYS A 178 11.15 -12.88 6.81
C LYS A 178 11.60 -11.52 6.32
N ILE A 179 10.74 -10.76 5.65
CA ILE A 179 11.08 -9.43 5.12
C ILE A 179 10.95 -8.38 6.22
N HIS A 180 12.02 -7.64 6.46
CA HIS A 180 12.04 -6.55 7.44
C HIS A 180 11.48 -5.27 6.82
N TYR A 181 10.53 -4.65 7.51
CA TYR A 181 9.98 -3.37 7.08
C TYR A 181 11.01 -2.26 7.23
N SER A 182 11.37 -1.60 6.14
CA SER A 182 12.35 -0.51 6.14
C SER A 182 11.97 0.56 5.13
N PHE A 183 12.35 1.81 5.42
CA PHE A 183 12.28 2.87 4.42
C PHE A 183 13.10 2.50 3.19
N MET A 184 12.55 2.81 2.02
CA MET A 184 13.15 2.48 0.73
C MET A 184 13.63 3.74 0.03
N ARG A 185 14.80 3.64 -0.61
CA ARG A 185 15.22 4.65 -1.58
C ARG A 185 14.24 4.71 -2.74
N GLU A 186 14.30 5.79 -3.51
CA GLU A 186 13.47 6.01 -4.69
C GLU A 186 13.41 4.78 -5.61
N TYR A 187 12.21 4.29 -5.90
CA TYR A 187 12.02 3.00 -6.59
C TYR A 187 12.62 2.97 -7.98
N PHE A 188 12.70 4.11 -8.68
CA PHE A 188 13.31 4.19 -10.01
C PHE A 188 14.80 3.79 -10.01
N THR A 189 15.45 3.81 -8.85
CA THR A 189 16.85 3.38 -8.67
C THR A 189 16.98 1.87 -8.41
N ILE A 190 15.87 1.12 -8.41
CA ILE A 190 15.83 -0.32 -8.14
C ILE A 190 15.41 -1.02 -9.43
N SER A 191 16.38 -1.68 -10.09
CA SER A 191 16.15 -2.32 -11.39
C SER A 191 15.11 -3.44 -11.32
N ASN A 192 15.15 -4.28 -10.28
CA ASN A 192 14.18 -5.34 -10.04
C ASN A 192 13.76 -5.33 -8.57
N ILE A 193 12.54 -4.90 -8.28
CA ILE A 193 12.06 -4.71 -6.91
C ILE A 193 11.80 -6.06 -6.22
N SER A 194 11.20 -7.02 -6.93
CA SER A 194 10.88 -8.34 -6.35
C SER A 194 12.15 -9.07 -5.92
N GLU A 195 13.16 -9.13 -6.79
CA GLU A 195 14.44 -9.78 -6.47
C GLU A 195 15.22 -9.01 -5.40
N TYR A 196 15.23 -7.67 -5.45
CA TYR A 196 15.83 -6.85 -4.39
C TYR A 196 15.23 -7.20 -3.02
N ALA A 197 13.91 -7.29 -2.92
CA ALA A 197 13.22 -7.62 -1.68
C ALA A 197 13.64 -9.00 -1.16
N ALA A 198 13.67 -10.00 -2.04
CA ALA A 198 13.98 -11.38 -1.71
C ALA A 198 15.45 -11.56 -1.28
N THR A 199 16.41 -10.95 -1.97
CA THR A 199 17.84 -11.10 -1.65
C THR A 199 18.27 -10.30 -0.42
N ASN A 200 17.65 -9.13 -0.19
CA ASN A 200 18.04 -8.26 0.92
C ASN A 200 17.17 -8.45 2.17
N LEU A 201 16.06 -9.18 2.05
CA LEU A 201 15.07 -9.39 3.11
C LEU A 201 14.58 -8.08 3.74
N LYS A 202 14.46 -7.02 2.92
CA LYS A 202 14.07 -5.67 3.34
C LYS A 202 13.17 -5.01 2.31
N GLY A 203 12.15 -4.29 2.77
CA GLY A 203 11.21 -3.59 1.90
C GLY A 203 10.11 -2.89 2.68
N ASP A 204 9.64 -1.77 2.16
CA ASP A 204 8.40 -1.14 2.61
C ASP A 204 7.16 -1.89 2.07
N CYS A 205 5.97 -1.33 2.24
CA CYS A 205 4.73 -1.95 1.80
C CYS A 205 4.68 -2.21 0.28
N GLY A 206 5.23 -1.32 -0.54
CA GLY A 206 5.19 -1.48 -1.99
C GLY A 206 6.18 -2.53 -2.48
N VAL A 207 7.39 -2.55 -1.91
CA VAL A 207 8.39 -3.57 -2.21
C VAL A 207 7.91 -4.96 -1.79
N GLN A 208 7.32 -5.09 -0.60
CA GLN A 208 6.76 -6.36 -0.13
C GLN A 208 5.57 -6.83 -0.97
N ALA A 209 4.68 -5.91 -1.39
CA ALA A 209 3.56 -6.24 -2.26
C ALA A 209 4.03 -6.74 -3.64
N ILE A 210 5.05 -6.12 -4.23
CA ILE A 210 5.62 -6.57 -5.51
C ILE A 210 6.26 -7.96 -5.38
N LEU A 211 6.98 -8.23 -4.29
CA LEU A 211 7.52 -9.57 -4.02
C LEU A 211 6.40 -10.61 -3.87
N PHE A 212 5.38 -10.30 -3.07
CA PHE A 212 4.22 -11.19 -2.88
C PHE A 212 3.53 -11.51 -4.21
N ILE A 213 3.23 -10.49 -5.02
CA ILE A 213 2.63 -10.66 -6.34
C ILE A 213 3.51 -11.54 -7.22
N THR A 214 4.83 -11.28 -7.25
CA THR A 214 5.76 -12.02 -8.11
C THR A 214 5.81 -13.50 -7.74
N LEU A 215 5.93 -13.82 -6.45
CA LEU A 215 5.94 -15.21 -5.97
C LEU A 215 4.60 -15.91 -6.22
N CYS A 216 3.47 -15.21 -6.02
CA CYS A 216 2.14 -15.75 -6.34
C CYS A 216 2.02 -16.10 -7.82
N ARG A 217 2.43 -15.20 -8.72
CA ARG A 217 2.37 -15.44 -10.17
C ARG A 217 3.26 -16.62 -10.59
N ILE A 218 4.47 -16.71 -10.04
CA ILE A 218 5.36 -17.86 -10.27
C ILE A 218 4.69 -19.17 -9.82
N ALA A 219 4.00 -19.15 -8.68
CA ALA A 219 3.28 -20.31 -8.14
C ALA A 219 1.94 -20.63 -8.84
N GLY A 220 1.60 -19.89 -9.91
CA GLY A 220 0.37 -20.07 -10.69
C GLY A 220 -0.88 -19.43 -10.06
N ILE A 221 -0.70 -18.43 -9.20
CA ILE A 221 -1.79 -17.73 -8.50
C ILE A 221 -1.95 -16.32 -9.10
N PRO A 222 -3.13 -16.01 -9.69
CA PRO A 222 -3.43 -14.67 -10.18
C PRO A 222 -3.25 -13.61 -9.09
N ALA A 223 -2.39 -12.63 -9.34
CA ALA A 223 -2.13 -11.56 -8.37
C ALA A 223 -1.84 -10.25 -9.09
N LYS A 224 -2.42 -9.15 -8.60
CA LYS A 224 -2.20 -7.82 -9.16
C LYS A 224 -2.04 -6.77 -8.08
N TRP A 225 -1.47 -5.65 -8.49
CA TRP A 225 -1.34 -4.48 -7.63
C TRP A 225 -2.71 -3.87 -7.34
N HIS A 226 -2.98 -3.60 -6.06
CA HIS A 226 -4.17 -2.88 -5.61
C HIS A 226 -3.77 -1.63 -4.83
N ARG A 227 -4.30 -0.46 -5.22
CA ARG A 227 -4.11 0.80 -4.48
C ARG A 227 -5.34 1.04 -3.63
N GLY A 228 -5.11 1.30 -2.36
CA GLY A 228 -6.12 1.78 -1.42
C GLY A 228 -6.21 3.28 -1.37
#